data_AF-A0A2Z6GC87-F1
#
_entry.id   AF-A0A2Z6GC87-F1
#
_cell.length_a   1.000
_cell.length_b   1.000
_cell.length_c   1.000
_cell.angle_alpha   90.00
_cell.angle_beta   90.00
_cell.angle_gamma   90.00
#
_symmetry.space_group_name_H-M   'P 1'
#
loop_
_entity.id
_entity.type
_entity.pdbx_description
1 polymer ?
#
loop_
_entity_poly.entity_id
_entity_poly.type
_entity_poly.pdbx_seq_one_letter_code
_entity_poly.pdbx_strand_id
1 'polypeptide(L)'
;MTDARVATVLAYHARSKHGLDRYATGPGTLDWDAQPRAFRDWSGTQPLALPREIMVSDITWGELAVPRQPLPLTQQNLGSLLRLCVGLSAWKEYAGARWSLRVHPSSGNLHPTETWLIAAQVDGVQDGLYHYQNLHHTLERRAWGWASAPSIGVKHGNMGSAPSVIASSIWGMCWLR
;
A
#
# COMPACT_ATOMS: atom_id res chain seq x y z
N MET A 1 -10.73 32.74 18.62
CA MET A 1 -10.91 31.34 19.04
C MET A 1 -10.13 30.47 18.07
N THR A 2 -9.11 29.75 18.53
CA THR A 2 -8.28 28.90 17.65
C THR A 2 -9.06 27.64 17.28
N ASP A 3 -9.05 27.26 15.99
CA ASP A 3 -9.71 26.05 15.49
C ASP A 3 -9.25 24.81 16.28
N ALA A 4 -10.21 24.05 16.83
CA ALA A 4 -9.94 22.85 17.64
C ALA A 4 -9.13 21.78 16.87
N ARG A 5 -9.26 21.71 15.54
CA ARG A 5 -8.47 20.80 14.70
C ARG A 5 -7.02 21.22 14.66
N VAL A 6 -6.77 22.52 14.48
CA VAL A 6 -5.41 23.08 14.50
C VAL A 6 -4.77 22.87 15.86
N ALA A 7 -5.50 23.14 16.95
CA ALA A 7 -5.02 22.89 18.31
C ALA A 7 -4.64 21.41 18.54
N THR A 8 -5.44 20.48 18.01
CA THR A 8 -5.17 19.03 18.11
C THR A 8 -3.89 18.63 17.36
N VAL A 9 -3.71 19.12 16.13
CA VAL A 9 -2.51 18.83 15.33
C VAL A 9 -1.25 19.38 16.00
N LEU A 10 -1.31 20.62 16.52
CA LEU A 10 -0.19 21.23 17.23
C LEU A 10 0.16 20.48 18.52
N ALA A 11 -0.85 20.05 19.29
CA ALA A 11 -0.64 19.25 20.50
C ALA A 11 -0.01 17.88 20.18
N TYR A 12 -0.47 17.20 19.12
CA TYR A 12 0.14 15.96 18.64
C TYR A 12 1.61 16.18 18.25
N HIS A 13 1.88 17.18 17.41
CA HIS A 13 3.24 17.50 16.97
C HIS A 13 4.18 17.82 18.14
N ALA A 14 3.73 18.63 19.10
CA ALA A 14 4.51 18.97 20.29
C ALA A 14 4.83 17.75 21.15
N ARG A 15 3.93 16.77 21.22
CA ARG A 15 4.12 15.51 21.97
C ARG A 15 5.01 14.50 21.25
N SER A 16 4.97 14.46 19.91
CA SER A 16 5.61 13.40 19.12
C SER A 16 6.95 13.76 18.49
N LYS A 17 7.42 15.01 18.62
CA LYS A 17 8.70 15.47 18.07
C LYS A 17 9.87 15.17 19.01
N HIS A 18 11.03 14.89 18.43
CA HIS A 18 12.30 14.90 19.18
C HIS A 18 12.75 16.34 19.41
N GLY A 19 13.40 16.60 20.55
CA GLY A 19 14.16 17.81 20.84
C GLY A 19 15.67 17.56 20.70
N LEU A 20 16.46 18.63 20.77
CA LEU A 20 17.93 18.50 20.74
C LEU A 20 18.47 17.84 22.00
N ASP A 21 17.80 18.06 23.12
CA ASP A 21 18.15 17.63 24.48
C ASP A 21 17.37 16.39 24.95
N ARG A 22 16.37 15.92 24.17
CA ARG A 22 15.54 14.77 24.53
C ARG A 22 14.87 14.11 23.34
N TYR A 23 14.67 12.80 23.38
CA TYR A 23 13.79 12.12 22.44
C TYR A 23 12.30 12.31 22.80
N ALA A 24 11.39 12.13 21.82
CA ALA A 24 9.96 12.05 22.07
C ALA A 24 9.64 10.88 23.00
N THR A 25 8.60 11.02 23.81
CA THR A 25 8.15 9.95 24.72
C THR A 25 7.73 8.71 23.91
N GLY A 26 8.24 7.55 24.31
CA GLY A 26 7.91 6.23 23.77
C GLY A 26 8.18 5.14 24.83
N PRO A 27 8.03 3.85 24.50
CA PRO A 27 8.03 2.74 25.45
C PRO A 27 9.38 2.46 26.13
N GLY A 28 10.45 3.15 25.75
CA GLY A 28 11.80 2.98 26.31
C GLY A 28 12.53 1.73 25.82
N THR A 29 11.81 0.62 25.63
CA THR A 29 12.33 -0.66 25.10
C THR A 29 11.35 -1.28 24.09
N LEU A 30 11.84 -2.18 23.23
CA LEU A 30 11.01 -2.96 22.32
C LEU A 30 10.61 -4.29 22.97
N ASP A 31 9.33 -4.61 22.87
CA ASP A 31 8.79 -5.94 23.18
C ASP A 31 8.93 -6.83 21.94
N TRP A 32 10.02 -7.62 21.91
CA TRP A 32 10.30 -8.53 20.79
C TRP A 32 9.32 -9.71 20.71
N ASP A 33 8.71 -10.10 21.82
CA ASP A 33 7.72 -11.18 21.87
C ASP A 33 6.40 -10.75 21.22
N ALA A 34 6.11 -9.44 21.23
CA ALA A 34 4.92 -8.84 20.60
C ALA A 34 5.16 -8.36 19.15
N GLN A 35 6.24 -8.77 18.49
CA GLN A 35 6.51 -8.32 17.12
C GLN A 35 5.38 -8.74 16.15
N PRO A 36 4.77 -7.78 15.41
CA PRO A 36 3.70 -8.12 14.49
C PRO A 36 4.23 -8.90 13.28
N ARG A 37 3.37 -9.76 12.73
CA ARG A 37 3.68 -10.46 11.46
C ARG A 37 3.86 -9.43 10.34
N ALA A 38 4.91 -9.62 9.54
CA ALA A 38 5.25 -8.72 8.43
C ALA A 38 4.23 -8.74 7.26
N PHE A 39 3.37 -9.75 7.23
CA PHE A 39 2.34 -9.97 6.23
C PHE A 39 1.04 -10.38 6.89
N ARG A 40 -0.07 -9.81 6.43
CA ARG A 40 -1.40 -10.10 6.92
C ARG A 40 -2.08 -11.14 6.04
N ASP A 41 -2.30 -12.35 6.53
CA ASP A 41 -3.05 -13.37 5.79
C ASP A 41 -4.56 -13.33 6.12
N TRP A 42 -5.39 -13.63 5.12
CA TRP A 42 -6.82 -13.80 5.30
C TRP A 42 -7.26 -15.23 4.94
N SER A 43 -7.87 -15.94 5.89
CA SER A 43 -8.43 -17.27 5.65
C SER A 43 -9.68 -17.22 4.77
N GLY A 44 -9.93 -18.32 4.04
CA GLY A 44 -11.13 -18.49 3.21
C GLY A 44 -11.19 -17.57 1.98
N THR A 45 -10.07 -16.97 1.57
CA THR A 45 -10.01 -16.11 0.38
C THR A 45 -9.77 -16.92 -0.88
N GLN A 46 -10.13 -16.32 -2.03
CA GLN A 46 -9.77 -16.83 -3.35
C GLN A 46 -8.62 -15.97 -3.88
N PRO A 47 -7.36 -16.45 -3.78
CA PRO A 47 -6.21 -15.69 -4.25
C PRO A 47 -6.12 -15.76 -5.77
N LEU A 48 -5.99 -14.60 -6.40
CA LEU A 48 -5.64 -14.46 -7.82
C LEU A 48 -4.15 -14.10 -7.90
N ALA A 49 -3.32 -15.02 -8.37
CA ALA A 49 -1.91 -14.75 -8.60
C ALA A 49 -1.71 -13.70 -9.69
N LEU A 50 -0.85 -12.72 -9.45
CA LEU A 50 -0.47 -11.74 -10.46
C LEU A 50 0.79 -12.20 -11.18
N PRO A 51 0.91 -11.94 -12.50
CA PRO A 51 2.15 -12.18 -13.23
C PRO A 51 3.32 -11.44 -12.58
N ARG A 52 4.42 -12.16 -12.36
CA ARG A 52 5.62 -11.60 -11.73
C ARG A 52 6.50 -10.84 -12.73
N GLU A 53 6.40 -11.14 -14.01
CA GLU A 53 7.13 -10.42 -15.04
C GLU A 53 6.75 -8.94 -15.00
N ILE A 54 7.75 -8.07 -14.88
CA ILE A 54 7.55 -6.63 -14.93
C ILE A 54 7.58 -6.24 -16.40
N MET A 55 6.49 -5.68 -16.90
CA MET A 55 6.49 -4.98 -18.17
C MET A 55 7.32 -3.71 -18.03
N VAL A 56 8.59 -3.79 -18.42
CA VAL A 56 9.51 -2.65 -18.40
C VAL A 56 9.19 -1.77 -19.59
N SER A 57 9.06 -0.47 -19.33
CA SER A 57 9.11 0.54 -20.37
C SER A 57 10.50 1.16 -20.29
N ASP A 58 11.19 1.31 -21.42
CA ASP A 58 12.53 1.92 -21.52
C ASP A 58 12.47 3.46 -21.33
N ILE A 59 11.67 3.91 -20.38
CA ILE A 59 11.51 5.33 -20.04
C ILE A 59 12.65 5.72 -19.11
N THR A 60 13.51 6.60 -19.57
CA THR A 60 14.56 7.15 -18.74
C THR A 60 14.01 8.21 -17.79
N TRP A 61 14.76 8.52 -16.73
CA TRP A 61 14.37 9.58 -15.78
C TRP A 61 14.13 10.94 -16.45
N GLY A 62 14.94 11.28 -17.46
CA GLY A 62 14.82 12.55 -18.19
C GLY A 62 13.53 12.67 -19.00
N GLU A 63 12.85 11.56 -19.29
CA GLU A 63 11.67 11.54 -20.13
C GLU A 63 10.37 11.32 -19.33
N LEU A 64 10.44 11.30 -17.99
CA LEU A 64 9.26 11.04 -17.15
C LEU A 64 8.13 12.05 -17.40
N ALA A 65 8.46 13.31 -17.67
CA ALA A 65 7.49 14.37 -17.90
C ALA A 65 6.83 14.34 -19.30
N VAL A 66 7.34 13.53 -20.22
CA VAL A 66 6.81 13.43 -21.59
C VAL A 66 5.44 12.70 -21.55
N PRO A 67 4.34 13.34 -22.00
CA PRO A 67 3.04 12.68 -22.04
C PRO A 67 3.06 11.45 -22.93
N ARG A 68 2.46 10.36 -22.48
CA ARG A 68 2.34 9.09 -23.22
C ARG A 68 0.93 8.55 -23.09
N GLN A 69 0.53 7.74 -24.06
CA GLN A 69 -0.69 6.97 -23.92
C GLN A 69 -0.52 5.95 -22.78
N PRO A 70 -1.49 5.83 -21.86
CA PRO A 70 -1.43 4.84 -20.80
C PRO A 70 -1.50 3.43 -21.40
N LEU A 71 -0.80 2.48 -20.77
CA LEU A 71 -0.95 1.07 -21.08
C LEU A 71 -2.38 0.59 -20.70
N PRO A 72 -2.93 -0.41 -21.40
CA PRO A 72 -4.22 -0.99 -21.04
C PRO A 72 -4.19 -1.57 -19.62
N LEU A 73 -5.29 -1.44 -18.88
CA LEU A 73 -5.39 -1.95 -17.52
C LEU A 73 -5.74 -3.45 -17.52
N THR A 74 -4.70 -4.27 -17.71
CA THR A 74 -4.77 -5.74 -17.67
C THR A 74 -4.19 -6.28 -16.35
N GLN A 75 -4.47 -7.54 -16.02
CA GLN A 75 -3.89 -8.24 -14.87
C GLN A 75 -2.34 -8.18 -14.87
N GLN A 76 -1.70 -8.26 -16.04
CA GLN A 76 -0.25 -8.18 -16.19
C GLN A 76 0.30 -6.78 -15.89
N ASN A 77 -0.32 -5.74 -16.45
CA ASN A 77 0.10 -4.36 -16.20
C ASN A 77 -0.20 -3.93 -14.75
N LEU A 78 -1.31 -4.42 -14.17
CA LEU A 78 -1.62 -4.25 -12.76
C LEU A 78 -0.60 -4.96 -11.85
N GLY A 79 -0.21 -6.18 -12.19
CA GLY A 79 0.87 -6.92 -11.50
C GLY A 79 2.18 -6.15 -11.51
N SER A 80 2.57 -5.64 -12.68
CA SER A 80 3.77 -4.80 -12.84
C SER A 80 3.70 -3.55 -11.97
N LEU A 81 2.58 -2.82 -12.00
CA LEU A 81 2.36 -1.62 -11.20
C LEU A 81 2.48 -1.92 -9.70
N LEU A 82 1.79 -2.94 -9.20
CA LEU A 82 1.83 -3.32 -7.78
C LEU A 82 3.22 -3.77 -7.36
N ARG A 83 3.93 -4.51 -8.21
CA ARG A 83 5.30 -4.94 -7.92
C ARG A 83 6.26 -3.75 -7.81
N LEU A 84 6.12 -2.75 -8.68
CA LEU A 84 6.96 -1.55 -8.71
C LEU A 84 6.62 -0.54 -7.60
N CYS A 85 5.36 -0.46 -7.17
CA CYS A 85 4.92 0.54 -6.19
C CYS A 85 4.84 0.03 -4.75
N VAL A 86 4.46 -1.24 -4.54
CA VAL A 86 4.18 -1.76 -3.19
C VAL A 86 4.75 -3.16 -2.90
N GLY A 87 5.30 -3.84 -3.92
CA GLY A 87 5.84 -5.21 -3.79
C GLY A 87 7.14 -5.34 -2.99
N LEU A 88 7.57 -6.59 -2.83
CA LEU A 88 8.87 -6.94 -2.23
C LEU A 88 10.02 -6.69 -3.21
N SER A 89 11.08 -6.05 -2.73
CA SER A 89 12.29 -5.74 -3.52
C SER A 89 13.44 -6.71 -3.23
N ALA A 90 13.60 -7.15 -1.98
CA ALA A 90 14.65 -8.09 -1.58
C ALA A 90 14.33 -8.77 -0.25
N TRP A 91 15.17 -9.74 0.12
CA TRP A 91 15.26 -10.28 1.46
C TRP A 91 16.65 -10.00 2.03
N LYS A 92 16.72 -9.62 3.29
CA LYS A 92 17.98 -9.49 4.05
C LYS A 92 18.02 -10.55 5.13
N GLU A 93 19.23 -11.04 5.39
CA GLU A 93 19.50 -12.01 6.43
C GLU A 93 20.80 -11.64 7.15
N TYR A 94 20.77 -11.64 8.47
CA TYR A 94 21.93 -11.34 9.31
C TYR A 94 21.74 -11.93 10.71
N ALA A 95 22.78 -12.55 11.27
CA ALA A 95 22.78 -13.10 12.63
C ALA A 95 21.57 -13.98 12.97
N GLY A 96 21.11 -14.80 12.02
CA GLY A 96 19.94 -15.68 12.19
C GLY A 96 18.58 -15.01 12.03
N ALA A 97 18.53 -13.69 11.87
CA ALA A 97 17.30 -12.95 11.56
C ALA A 97 17.16 -12.73 10.05
N ARG A 98 15.93 -12.88 9.52
CA ARG A 98 15.61 -12.64 8.12
C ARG A 98 14.38 -11.76 7.99
N TRP A 99 14.44 -10.74 7.13
CA TRP A 99 13.34 -9.80 6.91
C TRP A 99 13.21 -9.38 5.44
N SER A 100 11.98 -9.06 5.03
CA SER A 100 11.68 -8.59 3.68
C SER A 100 11.88 -7.08 3.55
N LEU A 101 12.36 -6.62 2.41
CA LEU A 101 12.34 -5.21 2.01
C LEU A 101 11.23 -4.98 0.99
N ARG A 102 10.60 -3.81 1.05
CA ARG A 102 9.62 -3.35 0.04
C ARG A 102 10.22 -2.25 -0.83
N VAL A 103 9.59 -2.01 -1.97
CA VAL A 103 9.96 -0.95 -2.91
C VAL A 103 9.72 0.47 -2.35
N HIS A 104 8.77 0.63 -1.42
CA HIS A 104 8.58 1.90 -0.69
C HIS A 104 9.26 1.84 0.68
N PRO A 105 9.93 2.91 1.13
CA PRO A 105 10.61 2.93 2.42
C PRO A 105 9.60 2.98 3.59
N SER A 106 9.98 2.39 4.71
CA SER A 106 9.23 2.45 5.97
C SER A 106 10.19 2.55 7.15
N SER A 107 9.92 3.46 8.10
CA SER A 107 10.73 3.60 9.31
C SER A 107 10.72 2.28 10.10
N GLY A 108 11.91 1.77 10.42
CA GLY A 108 12.08 0.49 11.11
C GLY A 108 11.65 -0.73 10.30
N ASN A 109 11.40 -0.59 8.98
CA ASN A 109 10.99 -1.68 8.09
C ASN A 109 9.71 -2.42 8.55
N LEU A 110 8.78 -1.73 9.22
CA LEU A 110 7.55 -2.34 9.74
C LEU A 110 6.42 -2.42 8.73
N HIS A 111 6.39 -1.49 7.77
CA HIS A 111 5.33 -1.39 6.75
C HIS A 111 3.91 -1.48 7.35
N PRO A 112 3.50 -0.49 8.16
CA PRO A 112 2.20 -0.48 8.85
C PRO A 112 1.00 -0.32 7.90
N THR A 113 1.22 -0.31 6.59
CA THR A 113 0.22 -0.02 5.57
C THR A 113 -0.09 -1.26 4.75
N GLU A 114 -1.38 -1.56 4.59
CA GLU A 114 -1.88 -2.59 3.67
C GLU A 114 -2.46 -1.99 2.40
N THR A 115 -2.26 -2.64 1.26
CA THR A 115 -2.77 -2.17 -0.03
C THR A 115 -4.09 -2.84 -0.38
N TRP A 116 -5.12 -2.03 -0.61
CA TRP A 116 -6.46 -2.47 -0.99
C TRP A 116 -6.82 -1.93 -2.37
N LEU A 117 -7.38 -2.77 -3.24
CA LEU A 117 -7.77 -2.42 -4.59
C LEU A 117 -9.27 -2.54 -4.77
N ILE A 118 -9.91 -1.49 -5.28
CA ILE A 118 -11.22 -1.60 -5.93
C ILE A 118 -10.95 -1.74 -7.42
N ALA A 119 -11.22 -2.92 -8.00
CA ALA A 119 -11.04 -3.19 -9.42
C ALA A 119 -12.39 -3.14 -10.15
N ALA A 120 -12.43 -2.40 -11.25
CA ALA A 120 -13.57 -2.34 -12.16
C ALA A 120 -13.08 -2.37 -13.62
N GLN A 121 -13.62 -3.28 -14.42
CA GLN A 121 -13.32 -3.48 -15.84
C GLN A 121 -11.82 -3.68 -16.14
N VAL A 122 -11.12 -4.40 -15.25
CA VAL A 122 -9.71 -4.77 -15.44
C VAL A 122 -9.65 -6.09 -16.19
N ASP A 123 -8.99 -6.12 -17.35
CA ASP A 123 -8.89 -7.36 -18.13
C ASP A 123 -8.13 -8.44 -17.34
N GLY A 124 -8.72 -9.62 -17.20
CA GLY A 124 -8.19 -10.73 -16.39
C GLY A 124 -8.44 -10.61 -14.87
N VAL A 125 -9.12 -9.57 -14.37
CA VAL A 125 -9.49 -9.44 -12.94
C VAL A 125 -10.98 -9.16 -12.82
N GLN A 126 -11.69 -9.99 -12.04
CA GLN A 126 -13.12 -9.77 -11.81
C GLN A 126 -13.35 -8.47 -11.02
N ASP A 127 -14.51 -7.85 -11.24
CA ASP A 127 -14.87 -6.63 -10.52
C ASP A 127 -15.07 -6.91 -9.02
N GLY A 128 -14.50 -6.06 -8.16
CA GLY A 128 -14.57 -6.26 -6.71
C GLY A 128 -13.56 -5.47 -5.88
N LEU A 129 -13.62 -5.71 -4.57
CA LEU A 129 -12.65 -5.24 -3.59
C LEU A 129 -11.65 -6.36 -3.30
N TYR A 130 -10.37 -6.02 -3.33
CA TYR A 130 -9.25 -6.94 -3.13
C TYR A 130 -8.29 -6.40 -2.08
N HIS A 131 -7.72 -7.30 -1.29
CA HIS A 131 -6.50 -7.05 -0.54
C HIS A 131 -5.31 -7.54 -1.37
N TYR A 132 -4.25 -6.73 -1.49
CA TYR A 132 -3.03 -7.16 -2.17
C TYR A 132 -2.04 -7.77 -1.19
N GLN A 133 -1.79 -9.07 -1.35
CA GLN A 133 -0.89 -9.83 -0.51
C GLN A 133 0.54 -9.78 -1.06
N ASN A 134 1.40 -9.03 -0.34
CA ASN A 134 2.76 -8.73 -0.78
C ASN A 134 3.65 -9.97 -0.91
N LEU A 135 3.56 -10.91 0.04
CA LEU A 135 4.42 -12.09 0.09
C LEU A 135 4.25 -12.97 -1.16
N HIS A 136 2.99 -13.20 -1.55
CA HIS A 136 2.65 -14.11 -2.63
C HIS A 136 2.44 -13.41 -3.98
N HIS A 137 2.39 -12.07 -3.99
CA HIS A 137 2.06 -11.28 -5.17
C HIS A 137 0.69 -11.69 -5.74
N THR A 138 -0.33 -11.63 -4.89
CA THR A 138 -1.69 -12.11 -5.18
C THR A 138 -2.74 -11.08 -4.76
N LEU A 139 -3.87 -11.06 -5.47
CA LEU A 139 -5.07 -10.35 -5.05
C LEU A 139 -6.02 -11.30 -4.31
N GLU A 140 -6.31 -10.99 -3.05
CA GLU A 140 -7.27 -11.73 -2.23
C GLU A 140 -8.63 -11.03 -2.28
N ARG A 141 -9.62 -11.65 -2.93
CA ARG A 141 -10.95 -11.03 -3.08
C ARG A 141 -11.70 -10.94 -1.74
N ARG A 142 -12.25 -9.77 -1.43
CA ARG A 142 -12.93 -9.46 -0.17
C ARG A 142 -14.38 -9.00 -0.33
N ALA A 143 -14.75 -8.42 -1.47
CA ALA A 143 -16.15 -8.15 -1.83
C ALA A 143 -16.33 -8.19 -3.35
N TRP A 144 -17.51 -8.56 -3.83
CA TRP A 144 -17.86 -8.68 -5.26
C TRP A 144 -19.37 -8.52 -5.47
N GLY A 145 -19.80 -8.47 -6.72
CA GLY A 145 -21.24 -8.49 -7.07
C GLY A 145 -21.98 -7.19 -6.75
N TRP A 146 -21.31 -6.04 -6.88
CA TRP A 146 -21.96 -4.74 -6.72
C TRP A 146 -22.89 -4.45 -7.89
N ALA A 147 -24.08 -3.88 -7.59
CA ALA A 147 -25.07 -3.52 -8.62
C ALA A 147 -24.60 -2.36 -9.52
N SER A 148 -23.67 -1.53 -9.05
CA SER A 148 -23.09 -0.39 -9.77
C SER A 148 -21.72 -0.02 -9.22
N ALA A 149 -20.87 0.55 -10.09
CA ALA A 149 -19.66 1.32 -9.78
C ALA A 149 -19.52 1.75 -8.32
N PRO A 150 -18.74 1.16 -7.38
CA PRO A 150 -18.49 1.87 -6.14
C PRO A 150 -17.85 3.22 -6.47
N SER A 151 -18.60 4.29 -6.27
CA SER A 151 -18.13 5.65 -6.49
C SER A 151 -17.39 6.10 -5.24
N ILE A 152 -16.12 6.46 -5.39
CA ILE A 152 -15.41 7.13 -4.32
C ILE A 152 -15.84 8.59 -4.32
N GLY A 153 -16.04 9.19 -3.14
CA GLY A 153 -16.50 10.57 -2.94
C GLY A 153 -15.56 11.67 -3.44
N VAL A 154 -14.68 11.37 -4.39
CA VAL A 154 -13.96 12.36 -5.16
C VAL A 154 -14.88 12.74 -6.34
N LYS A 155 -15.50 13.91 -6.27
CA LYS A 155 -16.18 14.54 -7.40
C LYS A 155 -15.15 14.94 -8.48
N HIS A 156 -14.42 14.00 -9.06
CA HIS A 156 -13.86 14.21 -10.37
C HIS A 156 -15.02 14.04 -11.35
N GLY A 157 -15.29 15.08 -12.13
CA GLY A 157 -16.40 15.11 -13.08
C GLY A 157 -16.44 13.84 -13.91
N ASN A 158 -17.60 13.19 -13.89
CA ASN A 158 -18.09 12.17 -14.80
C ASN A 158 -16.99 11.46 -15.62
N MET A 159 -16.13 10.67 -14.98
CA MET A 159 -15.43 9.62 -15.69
C MET A 159 -16.48 8.57 -16.03
N GLY A 160 -16.92 8.55 -17.30
CA GLY A 160 -17.68 7.43 -17.85
C GLY A 160 -16.94 6.10 -17.63
N SER A 161 -17.63 5.00 -17.93
CA SER A 161 -17.25 3.58 -17.81
C SER A 161 -15.83 3.21 -18.27
N ALA A 162 -14.81 3.72 -17.58
CA ALA A 162 -13.40 3.50 -17.83
C ALA A 162 -12.87 2.53 -16.76
N PRO A 163 -11.95 1.62 -17.14
CA PRO A 163 -11.27 0.75 -16.19
C PRO A 163 -10.67 1.56 -15.05
N SER A 164 -10.91 1.16 -13.81
CA SER A 164 -10.38 1.86 -12.65
C SER A 164 -9.85 0.90 -11.59
N VAL A 165 -8.72 1.31 -11.01
CA VAL A 165 -8.15 0.72 -9.81
C VAL A 165 -7.92 1.84 -8.80
N ILE A 166 -8.51 1.70 -7.62
CA ILE A 166 -8.25 2.60 -6.49
C ILE A 166 -7.47 1.82 -5.45
N ALA A 167 -6.24 2.27 -5.19
CA ALA A 167 -5.40 1.73 -4.13
C ALA A 167 -5.51 2.58 -2.85
N SER A 168 -5.88 1.99 -1.72
CA SER A 168 -5.83 2.67 -0.42
C SER A 168 -4.87 1.94 0.53
N SER A 169 -4.13 2.74 1.30
CA SER A 169 -3.21 2.28 2.35
C SER A 169 -3.85 2.48 3.72
N ILE A 170 -4.20 1.39 4.42
CA ILE A 170 -4.76 1.46 5.79
C ILE A 170 -3.62 1.31 6.80
N TRP A 171 -3.53 2.25 7.75
CA TRP A 171 -2.41 2.41 8.68
C TRP A 171 -2.64 1.66 10.01
N GLY A 172 -1.64 0.93 10.51
CA GLY A 172 -1.60 0.37 11.86
C GLY A 172 -0.19 0.38 12.42
N MET A 173 0.14 1.31 13.33
CA MET A 173 1.49 1.42 13.91
C MET A 173 1.42 1.76 15.40
N CYS A 174 1.94 0.87 16.26
CA CYS A 174 2.24 1.11 17.69
C CYS A 174 3.43 0.28 18.24
N TRP A 175 4.19 -0.46 17.43
CA TRP A 175 5.24 -1.35 17.98
C TRP A 175 6.58 -0.65 18.29
N LEU A 176 6.95 0.36 17.49
CA LEU A 176 8.16 1.17 17.69
C LEU A 176 7.90 2.47 18.50
N ARG A 177 6.70 2.66 19.07
CA ARG A 177 6.25 3.93 19.67
C ARG A 177 5.46 3.75 20.95
#